data_AF-A0A563VN03-F1
#
_entry.id   AF-A0A563VN03-F1
#
_cell.length_a   1.000
_cell.length_b   1.000
_cell.length_c   1.000
_cell.angle_alpha   90.00
_cell.angle_beta   90.00
_cell.angle_gamma   90.00
#
_symmetry.space_group_name_H-M   'P 1'
#
loop_
_entity.id
_entity.type
_entity.pdbx_description
1 polymer ?
#
loop_
_entity_poly.entity_id
_entity_poly.type
_entity_poly.pdbx_seq_one_letter_code
_entity_poly.pdbx_strand_id
1 'polypeptide(L)' 'MKTNQVIKTEEYKQYTVREHQRRLFKRVYKFVCAGCDRKVERETYAVCCPSYGNKCNGKKSDCRRANN' A
#
# COMPACT_ATOMS: atom_id res chain seq x y z
N MET A 1 -41.08 -7.95 -28.94
CA MET A 1 -39.75 -8.49 -29.32
C MET A 1 -39.13 -9.09 -28.06
N LYS A 2 -38.86 -10.42 -28.02
CA LYS A 2 -38.21 -11.06 -26.87
C LYS A 2 -36.71 -11.19 -27.19
N THR A 3 -35.86 -10.51 -26.44
CA THR A 3 -34.40 -10.65 -26.55
C THR A 3 -33.96 -11.95 -25.90
N ASN A 4 -33.45 -12.89 -26.71
CA ASN A 4 -32.76 -14.09 -26.24
C ASN A 4 -31.43 -13.65 -25.61
N GLN A 5 -31.30 -13.82 -24.29
CA GLN A 5 -30.03 -13.64 -23.60
C GLN A 5 -29.26 -14.97 -23.62
N VAL A 6 -28.05 -14.94 -24.17
CA VAL A 6 -27.11 -16.06 -24.18
C VAL A 6 -26.52 -16.19 -22.78
N ILE A 7 -26.87 -17.25 -22.06
CA ILE A 7 -26.35 -17.53 -20.72
C ILE A 7 -24.97 -18.19 -20.91
N LYS A 8 -23.92 -17.45 -20.60
CA LYS A 8 -22.54 -17.97 -20.59
C LYS A 8 -22.34 -18.78 -19.32
N THR A 9 -22.23 -20.10 -19.44
CA THR A 9 -21.91 -20.98 -18.32
C THR A 9 -20.45 -20.77 -17.93
N GLU A 10 -20.20 -20.18 -16.75
CA GLU A 10 -18.85 -20.04 -16.20
C GLU A 10 -18.57 -21.23 -15.26
N GLU A 11 -17.65 -22.10 -15.67
CA GLU A 11 -17.12 -23.15 -14.81
C GLU A 11 -16.08 -22.56 -13.86
N TYR A 12 -16.35 -22.57 -12.55
CA TYR A 12 -15.39 -22.16 -11.54
C TYR A 12 -15.06 -23.33 -10.60
N LYS A 13 -13.81 -23.35 -10.12
CA LYS A 13 -13.38 -24.27 -9.07
C LYS A 13 -13.23 -23.49 -7.77
N GLN A 14 -13.92 -23.95 -6.74
CA GLN A 14 -13.81 -23.41 -5.39
C GLN A 14 -12.81 -24.23 -4.58
N TYR A 15 -11.88 -23.55 -3.91
CA TYR A 15 -10.91 -24.17 -3.02
C TYR A 15 -10.89 -23.43 -1.69
N THR A 16 -10.72 -24.17 -0.59
CA THR A 16 -10.54 -23.60 0.74
C THR A 16 -9.05 -23.43 1.02
N VAL A 17 -8.61 -22.19 1.19
CA VAL A 17 -7.21 -21.89 1.53
C VAL A 17 -7.02 -21.94 3.04
N ARG A 18 -5.90 -22.51 3.52
CA ARG A 18 -5.56 -22.49 4.95
C ARG A 18 -5.20 -21.07 5.39
N GLU A 19 -5.56 -20.73 6.63
CA GLU A 19 -5.17 -19.46 7.24
C GLU A 19 -3.64 -19.39 7.36
N HIS A 20 -3.05 -18.25 6.99
CA HIS A 20 -1.62 -18.01 7.09
C HIS A 20 -1.32 -16.96 8.17
N GLN A 21 -0.46 -17.33 9.12
CA GLN A 21 0.02 -16.42 10.15
C GLN A 21 1.45 -15.95 9.83
N ARG A 22 1.68 -14.64 9.91
CA ARG A 22 3.01 -14.04 9.74
C ARG A 22 3.34 -13.13 10.92
N ARG A 23 4.56 -13.23 11.44
CA ARG A 23 5.08 -12.30 12.45
C ARG A 23 5.71 -11.12 11.74
N LEU A 24 5.19 -9.91 11.98
CA LEU A 24 5.74 -8.66 11.45
C LEU A 24 6.46 -7.94 12.59
N PHE A 25 7.74 -7.59 12.37
CA PHE A 25 8.50 -6.80 13.32
C PHE A 25 8.37 -5.32 12.97
N LYS A 26 8.10 -4.48 13.97
CA LYS A 26 8.20 -3.03 13.80
C LYS A 26 9.67 -2.64 13.72
N ARG A 27 9.98 -1.72 12.81
CA ARG A 27 11.31 -1.14 12.64
C ARG A 27 11.19 0.37 12.55
N VAL A 28 12.19 1.06 13.09
CA VAL A 28 12.31 2.52 13.00
C VAL A 28 13.32 2.85 11.90
N TYR A 29 12.85 3.55 10.86
CA TYR A 29 13.69 3.98 9.75
C TYR A 29 14.03 5.46 9.89
N LYS A 30 15.32 5.80 9.74
CA LYS A 30 15.81 7.17 9.62
C LYS A 30 16.20 7.42 8.18
N PHE A 31 15.51 8.34 7.50
CA PHE A 31 15.70 8.58 6.07
C PHE A 31 15.39 10.04 5.70
N VAL A 32 15.77 10.43 4.48
CA VAL A 32 15.42 11.73 3.91
C VAL A 32 14.19 11.55 3.03
N CYS A 33 13.15 12.33 3.28
CA CYS A 33 11.89 12.23 2.55
C CYS A 33 12.04 12.72 1.10
N ALA A 34 11.73 11.88 0.12
CA ALA A 34 11.91 12.19 -1.30
C ALA A 34 11.05 13.35 -1.84
N GLY A 35 10.02 13.80 -1.10
CA GLY A 35 9.17 14.91 -1.53
C GLY A 35 9.50 16.26 -0.90
N CYS A 36 10.13 16.29 0.29
CA CYS A 36 10.39 17.55 1.01
C CYS A 36 11.82 17.68 1.55
N ASP A 37 12.69 16.70 1.29
CA ASP A 37 14.10 16.66 1.69
C ASP A 37 14.37 16.81 3.20
N ARG A 38 13.33 16.63 4.03
CA ARG A 38 13.44 16.65 5.49
C ARG A 38 13.94 15.31 6.02
N LYS A 39 14.76 15.37 7.07
CA LYS A 39 15.12 14.19 7.88
C LYS A 39 13.87 13.70 8.63
N VAL A 40 13.53 12.43 8.46
CA VAL A 40 12.34 11.82 9.05
C VAL A 40 12.72 10.52 9.74
N GLU A 41 12.03 10.26 10.85
CA GLU A 41 12.05 8.99 11.57
C GLU A 41 10.65 8.37 11.55
N ARG A 42 10.51 7.12 11.09
CA ARG A 42 9.22 6.42 10.97
C ARG A 42 9.28 4.99 11.48
N GLU A 43 8.38 4.67 12.40
CA GLU A 43 8.09 3.29 12.80
C GLU A 43 7.13 2.63 11.80
N THR A 44 7.51 1.48 11.24
CA THR A 44 6.68 0.75 10.29
C THR A 44 7.00 -0.74 10.27
N TYR A 45 6.05 -1.53 9.77
CA TYR A 45 6.23 -2.95 9.44
C TYR A 45 6.73 -3.17 8.00
N ALA A 46 6.97 -2.09 7.25
CA ALA A 46 7.44 -2.18 5.87
C ALA A 46 8.77 -2.95 5.82
N VAL A 47 8.86 -3.88 4.87
CA VAL A 47 10.11 -4.61 4.61
C VAL A 47 11.13 -3.70 3.93
N CYS A 48 10.65 -2.75 3.11
CA CYS A 48 11.46 -1.79 2.36
C CYS A 48 11.56 -0.45 3.08
N CYS A 49 12.64 0.30 2.82
CA CYS A 49 12.82 1.65 3.35
C CYS A 49 11.70 2.58 2.85
N PRO A 50 10.99 3.30 3.75
CA PRO A 50 9.96 4.25 3.32
C PRO A 50 10.57 5.39 2.51
N SER A 51 9.92 5.78 1.41
CA SER A 51 10.39 6.89 0.57
C SER A 51 9.89 8.26 1.03
N TYR A 52 8.82 8.28 1.84
CA TYR A 52 8.11 9.49 2.22
C TYR A 52 7.80 9.49 3.73
N GLY A 53 7.83 10.67 4.35
CA GLY A 53 7.59 10.84 5.77
C GLY A 53 6.12 10.79 6.21
N ASN A 54 5.87 10.84 7.52
CA ASN A 54 4.52 10.79 8.09
C ASN A 54 3.62 11.96 7.66
N LYS A 55 4.21 13.14 7.46
CA LYS A 55 3.45 14.33 7.03
C LYS A 55 2.83 14.17 5.64
N CYS A 56 3.38 13.30 4.80
CA CYS A 56 2.94 13.09 3.43
C CYS A 56 2.33 11.72 3.16
N ASN A 57 2.22 10.85 4.17
CA ASN A 57 1.54 9.55 4.06
C ASN A 57 1.91 8.71 2.81
N GLY A 58 3.15 8.78 2.32
CA GLY A 58 3.53 7.99 1.13
C GLY A 58 3.21 8.64 -0.21
N LYS A 59 2.63 9.85 -0.25
CA LYS A 59 2.19 10.52 -1.48
C LYS A 59 3.06 11.72 -1.81
N LYS A 60 3.62 11.74 -3.03
CA LYS A 60 4.43 12.86 -3.54
C LYS A 60 3.63 14.16 -3.62
N SER A 61 2.36 14.09 -4.03
CA SER A 61 1.45 15.23 -4.13
C SER A 61 1.21 15.96 -2.81
N ASP A 62 1.26 15.20 -1.71
CA ASP A 62 0.94 15.65 -0.36
C ASP A 62 2.22 16.07 0.39
N CYS A 63 3.37 15.61 -0.12
CA CYS A 63 4.69 16.01 0.34
C CYS A 63 5.18 17.33 -0.23
N ARG A 64 4.33 18.06 -0.98
CA ARG A 64 4.68 19.40 -1.48
C ARG A 64 5.26 20.18 -0.31
N ARG A 65 6.56 20.49 -0.41
CA ARG A 65 7.34 21.36 0.47
C ARG A 65 6.37 22.26 1.21
N ALA A 66 6.13 21.97 2.49
CA ALA A 66 5.17 22.73 3.28
C ALA A 66 5.50 24.19 3.03
N ASN A 67 4.55 24.91 2.41
CA ASN A 67 4.70 26.23 1.81
C ASN A 67 5.72 27.07 2.57
N ASN A 68 6.75 27.57 1.87
CA ASN A 68 7.74 28.57 2.32
C ASN A 68 8.20 28.50 3.78
#